data_AF-A0A441TRK5-F1
#
_entry.id   AF-A0A441TRK5-F1
#
_cell.length_a   1.000
_cell.length_b   1.000
_cell.length_c   1.000
_cell.angle_alpha   90.00
_cell.angle_beta   90.00
_cell.angle_gamma   90.00
#
_symmetry.space_group_name_H-M   'P 1'
#
loop_
_entity.id
_entity.type
_entity.pdbx_description
1 polymer ?
#
loop_
_entity_poly.entity_id
_entity_poly.type
_entity_poly.pdbx_seq_one_letter_code
_entity_poly.pdbx_strand_id
1 'polypeptide(L)' 'MDKLLTAVLEAHGGLPNWGNVTSITAQMSLGGVFWAARGWPDIYSKQTVTLDPHREHIVTPRGSQTKHSHLSRST' A
#
# COMPACT_ATOMS: atom_id res chain seq x y z
N MET A 1 3.13 19.64 19.29
CA MET A 1 3.86 18.78 18.32
C MET A 1 4.57 17.71 19.12
N ASP A 2 4.46 16.45 18.72
CA ASP A 2 5.07 15.32 19.42
C ASP A 2 6.61 15.28 19.24
N LYS A 3 7.37 14.91 20.28
CA LYS A 3 8.84 14.94 20.27
C LYS A 3 9.45 13.93 19.29
N LEU A 4 8.82 12.76 19.13
CA LEU A 4 9.28 11.73 18.19
C LEU A 4 9.07 12.22 16.76
N LEU A 5 7.91 12.81 16.48
CA LEU A 5 7.64 13.40 15.17
C LEU A 5 8.67 14.47 14.79
N THR A 6 8.98 15.39 15.70
CA THR A 6 10.01 16.41 15.43
C THR A 6 11.37 15.78 15.14
N ALA A 7 11.79 14.77 15.92
CA ALA A 7 13.08 14.11 15.72
C ALA A 7 13.17 13.40 14.36
N VAL A 8 12.09 12.73 13.93
CA VAL A 8 12.03 12.06 12.63
C VAL A 8 12.06 13.09 11.49
N LEU A 9 11.32 14.19 11.60
CA LEU A 9 11.32 15.23 10.57
C LEU A 9 12.71 15.85 10.40
N GLU A 10 13.37 16.22 11.50
CA GLU A 10 14.73 16.79 11.47
C GLU A 10 15.76 15.81 10.88
N ALA A 11 15.69 14.53 11.26
CA ALA A 11 16.60 13.50 10.73
C ALA A 11 16.48 13.31 9.20
N HIS A 12 15.33 13.65 8.61
CA HIS A 12 15.06 13.55 7.18
C HIS A 12 15.14 14.89 6.42
N GLY A 13 15.80 15.90 7.02
CA GLY A 13 16.06 17.20 6.37
C GLY A 13 15.03 18.28 6.71
N GLY A 14 14.19 18.05 7.72
CA GLY A 14 13.20 19.00 8.21
C GLY A 14 11.99 19.15 7.29
N LEU A 15 10.97 19.82 7.81
CA LEU A 15 9.71 20.08 7.08
C LEU A 15 9.89 20.80 5.73
N PRO A 16 10.84 21.75 5.57
CA PRO A 16 11.08 22.40 4.27
C PRO A 16 11.51 21.42 3.17
N ASN A 17 12.30 20.39 3.51
CA ASN A 17 12.73 19.39 2.55
C ASN A 17 11.57 18.44 2.18
N TRP A 18 10.73 18.10 3.15
CA TRP A 18 9.49 17.36 2.92
C TRP A 18 8.54 18.07 1.96
N GLY A 19 8.46 19.40 2.00
CA GLY A 19 7.67 20.20 1.06
C GLY A 19 8.17 20.19 -0.39
N ASN A 20 9.33 19.58 -0.67
CA ASN A 20 9.83 19.39 -2.03
C ASN A 20 9.62 17.94 -2.52
N VAL A 21 9.11 17.04 -1.67
CA VAL A 21 8.89 15.63 -2.04
C VAL A 21 7.63 15.55 -2.89
N THR A 22 7.77 15.17 -4.15
CA THR A 22 6.63 15.08 -5.08
C THR A 22 6.16 13.65 -5.33
N SER A 23 6.94 12.65 -4.90
CA SER A 23 6.62 11.24 -5.11
C SER A 23 7.31 10.37 -4.07
N ILE A 24 6.52 9.50 -3.43
CA ILE A 24 7.00 8.46 -2.52
C ILE A 24 6.57 7.12 -3.11
N THR A 25 7.54 6.23 -3.33
CA THR A 25 7.27 4.85 -3.76
C THR A 25 7.46 3.89 -2.59
N ALA A 26 6.41 3.18 -2.24
CA ALA A 26 6.41 2.19 -1.16
C ALA A 26 6.04 0.81 -1.71
N GLN A 27 6.78 -0.22 -1.28
CA GLN A 27 6.39 -1.60 -1.48
C GLN A 27 5.57 -2.06 -0.29
N MET A 28 4.33 -2.47 -0.55
CA MET A 28 3.37 -2.87 0.46
C MET A 28 2.90 -4.30 0.17
N SER A 29 2.69 -5.07 1.24
CA SER A 29 2.04 -6.38 1.19
C SER A 29 0.81 -6.34 2.07
N LEU A 30 -0.37 -6.25 1.45
CA LEU A 30 -1.67 -6.35 2.12
C LEU A 30 -2.22 -7.76 1.87
N GLY A 31 -1.72 -8.72 2.64
CA GLY A 31 -2.24 -10.09 2.72
C GLY A 31 -3.04 -10.33 4.00
N GLY A 32 -3.40 -11.60 4.22
CA GLY A 32 -3.95 -12.05 5.49
C GLY A 32 -5.42 -12.45 5.46
N VAL A 33 -5.89 -12.93 6.60
CA VAL A 33 -7.21 -13.58 6.77
C VAL A 33 -8.38 -12.73 6.26
N PHE A 34 -8.28 -11.41 6.36
CA PHE A 34 -9.30 -10.49 5.84
C PHE A 34 -9.51 -10.63 4.32
N TRP A 35 -8.42 -10.69 3.55
CA TRP A 35 -8.48 -10.83 2.08
C TRP A 35 -8.71 -12.27 1.65
N ALA A 36 -8.20 -13.24 2.42
CA ALA A 36 -8.48 -14.66 2.22
C ALA A 36 -9.98 -14.96 2.36
N ALA A 37 -10.67 -14.39 3.34
CA ALA A 37 -12.12 -14.55 3.53
C ALA A 37 -12.95 -13.99 2.35
N ARG A 38 -12.42 -13.00 1.63
CA ARG A 38 -13.04 -12.45 0.41
C ARG A 38 -12.68 -13.23 -0.86
N GLY A 39 -11.91 -14.31 -0.72
CA GLY A 39 -11.49 -15.19 -1.80
C GLY A 39 -10.29 -14.69 -2.60
N TRP A 40 -9.59 -13.66 -2.10
CA TRP A 40 -8.48 -12.99 -2.77
C TRP A 40 -7.25 -12.88 -1.84
N PRO A 41 -6.70 -14.01 -1.37
CA PRO A 41 -5.67 -14.03 -0.32
C PRO A 41 -4.41 -13.23 -0.67
N ASP A 42 -4.06 -13.16 -1.96
CA ASP A 42 -2.79 -12.58 -2.42
C ASP A 42 -2.94 -11.34 -3.31
N ILE A 43 -4.15 -10.81 -3.47
CA ILE A 43 -4.43 -9.76 -4.47
C ILE A 43 -3.61 -8.48 -4.26
N TYR A 44 -3.21 -8.20 -3.03
CA TYR A 44 -2.33 -7.08 -2.68
C TYR A 44 -1.02 -7.54 -2.01
N SER A 45 -0.64 -8.80 -2.19
CA SER A 45 0.58 -9.39 -1.57
C SER A 45 1.88 -8.69 -2.01
N LYS A 46 1.90 -8.06 -3.20
CA LYS A 46 3.03 -7.26 -3.69
C LYS A 46 2.50 -6.05 -4.45
N GLN A 47 2.41 -4.91 -3.79
CA GLN A 47 1.95 -3.67 -4.40
C GLN A 47 3.04 -2.62 -4.30
N THR A 48 3.50 -2.15 -5.45
CA THR A 48 4.27 -0.91 -5.53
C THR A 48 3.26 0.21 -5.64
N VAL A 49 3.17 1.01 -4.58
CA VAL A 49 2.27 2.17 -4.51
C VAL A 49 3.11 3.42 -4.63
N THR A 50 2.71 4.31 -5.52
CA THR A 50 3.27 5.65 -5.65
C THR A 50 2.26 6.65 -5.10
N LEU A 51 2.68 7.47 -4.15
CA LEU A 51 1.86 8.52 -3.54
C LEU A 51 2.53 9.89 -3.78
N ASP A 52 1.71 10.91 -4.04
CA ASP A 52 2.14 12.30 -4.05
C ASP A 52 1.78 12.91 -2.69
N PRO A 53 2.73 13.25 -1.81
CA PRO A 53 2.37 13.73 -0.48
C PRO A 53 1.69 15.11 -0.47
N HIS A 54 1.66 15.83 -1.59
CA HIS A 54 0.92 17.08 -1.74
C HIS A 54 -0.52 16.83 -2.22
N ARG A 55 -0.84 15.61 -2.65
CA ARG A 55 -2.14 15.20 -3.17
C ARG A 55 -2.59 13.94 -2.47
N GLU A 56 -3.62 14.01 -1.64
CA GLU A 56 -4.22 12.85 -0.97
C GLU A 56 -4.89 11.87 -1.95
N HIS A 57 -4.10 11.22 -2.80
CA HIS A 57 -4.58 10.33 -3.84
C HIS A 57 -3.62 9.14 -3.98
N ILE A 58 -4.13 7.96 -3.65
CA ILE A 58 -3.39 6.70 -3.73
C ILE A 58 -3.94 5.92 -4.92
N VAL A 59 -3.09 5.64 -5.91
CA VAL A 59 -3.45 4.76 -7.04
C VAL A 59 -2.83 3.39 -6.80
N THR A 60 -3.68 2.40 -6.57
CA THR A 60 -3.25 1.00 -6.42
C THR A 60 -3.58 0.23 -7.71
N PRO A 61 -2.58 -0.17 -8.52
CA PRO A 61 -2.84 -0.97 -9.70
C PRO A 61 -3.35 -2.36 -9.28
N ARG A 62 -4.60 -2.68 -9.61
CA ARG A 62 -5.21 -3.98 -9.30
C ARG A 62 -4.43 -5.08 -10.02
N GLY A 63 -3.71 -5.92 -9.26
CA GLY A 63 -3.11 -7.14 -9.79
C GLY A 63 -4.18 -8.05 -10.38
N SER A 64 -4.01 -8.46 -11.63
CA SER A 64 -4.91 -9.41 -12.30
C SER A 64 -4.69 -10.81 -11.75
N GLN A 65 -5.44 -11.20 -10.71
CA GLN A 65 -5.50 -12.59 -10.26
C GLN A 65 -6.84 -13.21 -10.65
N THR A 66 -6.78 -14.21 -11.52
CA THR A 66 -7.93 -15.00 -11.98
C THR A 66 -8.46 -15.84 -10.82
N LYS A 67 -9.77 -15.74 -10.53
CA LYS A 67 -10.43 -16.66 -9.59
C LYS A 67 -10.28 -18.09 -10.12
N HIS A 68 -9.53 -18.95 -9.45
CA HIS A 68 -9.70 -20.39 -9.61
C HIS A 68 -10.98 -20.80 -8.88
N SER A 69 -12.10 -20.80 -9.61
CA SER A 69 -13.35 -21.41 -9.14
C SER A 69 -13.13 -22.92 -9.04
N HIS A 70 -13.06 -23.44 -7.81
CA HIS A 70 -13.15 -24.87 -7.54
C HIS A 70 -14.58 -25.31 -7.88
N LEU A 71 -14.79 -25.79 -9.10
CA LEU A 71 -16.06 -26.36 -9.53
C LEU A 71 -16.13 -27.80 -8.98
N SER A 72 -16.64 -27.97 -7.76
CA SER A 72 -17.06 -29.30 -7.30
C SER A 72 -18.28 -29.72 -8.09
N ARG A 73 -18.07 -30.60 -9.06
CA ARG A 73 -19.12 -31.34 -9.76
C ARG A 73 -19.47 -32.54 -8.88
N SER A 74 -20.55 -32.44 -8.09
CA SER A 74 -21.15 -33.61 -7.43
C SER A 74 -21.89 -34.44 -8.48
N THR A 75 -21.58 -35.74 -8.50
CA THR A 75 -22.35 -36.78 -9.18
C THR A 75 -23.01 -37.62 -8.11
#